data_AF-A0AAU3NQ12-F1
#
_entry.id   AF-A0AAU3NQ12-F1
#
_cell.length_a   1.000
_cell.length_b   1.000
_cell.length_c   1.000
_cell.angle_alpha   90.00
_cell.angle_beta   90.00
_cell.angle_gamma   90.00
#
_symmetry.space_group_name_H-M   'P 1'
#
loop_
_entity.id
_entity.type
_entity.pdbx_description
1 polymer ?
#
loop_
_entity_poly.entity_id
_entity_poly.type
_entity_poly.pdbx_seq_one_letter_code
_entity_poly.pdbx_strand_id
1 'polypeptide(L)'
;MQPSADPDYPFWRREWVPIAAERDGLYGTFLDTLNGTIGTWAEAYGPEEGVYASLFAFFQEAADRLEGVSSGDWRGPGKSARPRRLDPRPEDEPIRLWARTNGYLVNDRGRIPAAIREAYEASRR
;
A
#
# COMPACT_ATOMS: atom_id res chain seq x y z
N MET A 1 10.74 -35.22 -7.80
CA MET A 1 10.01 -34.52 -8.88
C MET A 1 10.82 -33.30 -9.27
N GLN A 2 11.23 -33.21 -10.54
CA GLN A 2 11.92 -32.03 -11.08
C GLN A 2 10.90 -30.91 -11.34
N PRO A 3 11.28 -29.63 -11.22
CA PRO A 3 10.40 -28.51 -11.53
C PRO A 3 10.11 -28.49 -13.03
N SER A 4 8.82 -28.35 -13.40
CA SER A 4 8.38 -28.23 -14.78
C SER A 4 8.94 -26.94 -15.39
N ALA A 5 9.48 -27.02 -16.61
CA ALA A 5 10.08 -25.92 -17.37
C ALA A 5 9.08 -25.16 -18.25
N ASP A 6 7.80 -25.21 -17.92
CA ASP A 6 6.72 -24.64 -18.73
C ASP A 6 6.29 -23.28 -18.14
N PRO A 7 6.56 -22.15 -18.83
CA PRO A 7 6.15 -20.82 -18.38
C PRO A 7 4.63 -20.60 -18.39
N ASP A 8 3.86 -21.49 -19.03
CA ASP A 8 2.40 -21.40 -19.20
C ASP A 8 1.61 -22.40 -18.32
N TYR A 9 2.25 -23.05 -17.35
CA TYR A 9 1.60 -23.98 -16.43
C TYR A 9 1.00 -23.25 -15.22
N PRO A 10 -0.30 -23.44 -14.94
CA PRO A 10 -1.28 -22.37 -15.04
C PRO A 10 -1.09 -21.29 -13.97
N PHE A 11 -1.05 -20.03 -14.43
CA PHE A 11 -1.08 -18.82 -13.59
C PHE A 11 -2.35 -18.70 -12.72
N TRP A 12 -3.37 -19.50 -13.02
CA TRP A 12 -4.65 -19.50 -12.33
C TRP A 12 -5.06 -20.90 -11.89
N ARG A 13 -5.50 -21.02 -10.63
CA ARG A 13 -5.96 -22.27 -10.03
C ARG A 13 -7.48 -22.34 -10.03
N ARG A 14 -8.04 -23.55 -10.18
CA ARG A 14 -9.50 -23.75 -10.21
C ARG A 14 -10.16 -23.38 -8.88
N GLU A 15 -9.41 -23.49 -7.80
CA GLU A 15 -9.85 -23.19 -6.43
C GLU A 15 -9.89 -21.68 -6.17
N TRP A 16 -9.33 -20.86 -7.05
CA TRP A 16 -9.29 -19.42 -6.90
C TRP A 16 -10.50 -18.78 -7.58
N VAL A 17 -11.28 -18.06 -6.77
CA VAL A 17 -12.48 -17.35 -7.22
C VAL A 17 -12.21 -15.85 -7.14
N PRO A 18 -12.26 -15.09 -8.24
CA PRO A 18 -12.08 -13.64 -8.19
C PRO A 18 -13.22 -12.99 -7.41
N ILE A 19 -12.88 -12.06 -6.51
CA ILE A 19 -13.87 -11.33 -5.69
C ILE A 19 -13.83 -9.82 -5.91
N ALA A 20 -12.72 -9.27 -6.40
CA ALA A 20 -12.61 -7.89 -6.83
C ALA A 20 -11.51 -7.74 -7.89
N ALA A 21 -11.69 -6.83 -8.84
CA ALA A 21 -10.71 -6.53 -9.89
C ALA A 21 -10.70 -5.03 -10.21
N GLU A 22 -9.54 -4.51 -10.63
CA GLU A 22 -9.47 -3.21 -11.30
C GLU A 22 -10.22 -3.26 -12.64
N ARG A 23 -10.58 -2.09 -13.18
CA ARG A 23 -11.41 -1.95 -14.40
C ARG A 23 -10.81 -2.66 -15.62
N ASP A 24 -9.49 -2.73 -15.69
CA ASP A 24 -8.74 -3.36 -16.78
C ASP A 24 -8.48 -4.86 -16.55
N GLY A 25 -8.83 -5.39 -15.38
CA GLY A 25 -8.63 -6.80 -15.01
C GLY A 25 -7.17 -7.17 -14.74
N LEU A 26 -6.23 -6.23 -14.84
CA LEU A 26 -4.80 -6.50 -14.69
C LEU A 26 -4.39 -6.75 -13.24
N TYR A 27 -5.20 -6.27 -12.31
CA TYR A 27 -5.02 -6.42 -10.87
C TYR A 27 -6.32 -6.85 -10.21
N GLY A 28 -6.21 -7.62 -9.13
CA GLY A 28 -7.35 -7.90 -8.29
C GLY A 28 -7.07 -8.84 -7.14
N THR A 29 -8.14 -9.28 -6.50
CA THR A 29 -8.17 -10.11 -5.29
C THR A 29 -9.01 -11.37 -5.52
N PHE A 30 -8.51 -12.52 -5.09
CA PHE A 30 -9.19 -13.80 -5.19
C PHE A 30 -9.35 -14.47 -3.82
N LEU A 31 -10.41 -15.25 -3.67
CA LEU A 31 -10.60 -16.19 -2.57
C LEU A 31 -10.05 -17.55 -2.98
N ASP A 32 -9.12 -18.08 -2.19
CA ASP A 32 -8.74 -19.49 -2.27
C ASP A 32 -9.76 -20.34 -1.51
N THR A 33 -10.59 -21.08 -2.26
CA THR A 33 -11.65 -21.91 -1.68
C THR A 33 -11.13 -23.16 -0.96
N LEU A 34 -9.85 -23.51 -1.12
CA LEU A 34 -9.25 -24.65 -0.43
C LEU A 34 -9.01 -24.37 1.05
N ASN A 35 -8.58 -23.14 1.37
CA ASN A 35 -8.14 -22.75 2.72
C ASN A 35 -8.88 -21.50 3.26
N GLY A 36 -9.68 -20.82 2.45
CA GLY A 36 -10.44 -19.63 2.84
C GLY A 36 -9.62 -18.34 2.88
N THR A 37 -8.34 -18.38 2.49
CA THR A 37 -7.47 -17.20 2.46
C THR A 37 -7.73 -16.34 1.23
N ILE A 38 -7.32 -15.07 1.30
CA ILE A 38 -7.46 -14.13 0.19
C ILE A 38 -6.07 -13.83 -0.37
N GLY A 39 -5.92 -13.99 -1.68
CA GLY A 39 -4.71 -13.62 -2.42
C GLY A 39 -4.97 -12.49 -3.42
N THR A 40 -3.91 -11.98 -4.05
CA THR A 40 -3.99 -10.97 -5.11
C THR A 40 -3.36 -11.48 -6.39
N TRP A 41 -3.79 -10.98 -7.54
CA TRP A 41 -3.09 -11.19 -8.81
C TRP A 41 -2.63 -9.85 -9.40
N ALA A 42 -1.53 -9.89 -10.11
CA ALA A 42 -1.09 -8.84 -11.02
C ALA A 42 -0.59 -9.49 -12.31
N GLU A 43 -0.91 -8.93 -13.47
CA GLU A 43 -0.41 -9.46 -14.75
C GLU A 43 1.13 -9.46 -14.81
N ALA A 44 1.76 -8.42 -14.26
CA ALA A 44 3.22 -8.24 -14.30
C ALA A 44 4.00 -9.04 -13.25
N TYR A 45 3.35 -9.44 -12.16
CA TYR A 45 3.96 -10.12 -11.02
C TYR A 45 2.98 -11.20 -10.60
N GLY A 46 3.36 -12.47 -10.75
CA GLY A 46 2.48 -13.60 -10.48
C GLY A 46 1.72 -13.50 -9.14
N PRO A 47 0.65 -14.29 -8.99
CA PRO A 47 -0.28 -14.19 -7.87
C PRO A 47 0.41 -14.31 -6.50
N GLU A 48 -0.03 -13.48 -5.55
CA GLU A 48 0.38 -13.52 -4.15
C GLU A 48 -0.72 -14.19 -3.32
N GLU A 49 -0.43 -15.34 -2.73
CA GLU A 49 -1.36 -16.11 -1.90
C GLU A 49 -1.35 -15.65 -0.44
N GLY A 50 -2.46 -15.83 0.28
CA GLY A 50 -2.49 -15.66 1.73
C GLY A 50 -2.29 -14.22 2.24
N VAL A 51 -2.51 -13.20 1.40
CA VAL A 51 -2.45 -11.78 1.77
C VAL A 51 -3.38 -11.47 2.96
N TYR A 52 -4.55 -12.10 3.00
CA TYR A 52 -5.42 -12.08 4.18
C TYR A 52 -5.76 -13.49 4.64
N ALA A 53 -5.80 -13.68 5.96
CA ALA A 53 -6.14 -14.97 6.56
C ALA A 53 -7.58 -15.43 6.25
N SER A 54 -8.48 -14.50 5.94
CA SER A 54 -9.88 -14.80 5.59
C SER A 54 -10.55 -13.63 4.87
N LEU A 55 -11.73 -13.91 4.28
CA LEU A 55 -12.61 -12.88 3.74
C LEU A 55 -13.04 -11.85 4.81
N PHE A 56 -13.21 -12.28 6.07
CA PHE A 56 -13.49 -11.38 7.19
C PHE A 56 -12.32 -10.41 7.43
N ALA A 57 -11.08 -10.92 7.46
CA ALA A 57 -9.90 -10.08 7.64
C ALA A 57 -9.75 -9.05 6.50
N PHE A 58 -10.10 -9.43 5.27
CA PHE A 58 -10.14 -8.52 4.13
C PHE A 58 -11.17 -7.40 4.32
N PHE A 59 -12.41 -7.73 4.69
CA PHE A 59 -13.45 -6.72 4.89
C PHE A 59 -13.25 -5.85 6.12
N GLN A 60 -12.70 -6.41 7.21
CA GLN A 60 -12.40 -5.64 8.41
C GLN A 60 -11.35 -4.55 8.10
N GLU A 61 -10.27 -4.92 7.43
CA GLU A 61 -9.26 -3.96 6.99
C GLU A 61 -9.84 -2.90 6.04
N ALA A 62 -10.80 -3.26 5.17
CA ALA A 62 -11.49 -2.30 4.32
C ALA A 62 -12.39 -1.34 5.12
N ALA A 63 -13.08 -1.85 6.15
CA ALA A 63 -13.91 -1.05 7.05
C ALA A 63 -13.06 -0.07 7.88
N ASP A 64 -11.98 -0.55 8.50
CA ASP A 64 -11.06 0.26 9.30
C ASP A 64 -10.54 1.47 8.50
N ARG A 65 -10.22 1.27 7.21
CA ARG A 65 -9.81 2.34 6.30
C ARG A 65 -10.91 3.37 6.02
N LEU A 66 -12.14 2.90 5.79
CA LEU A 66 -13.29 3.79 5.53
C LEU A 66 -13.64 4.63 6.76
N GLU A 67 -13.40 4.10 7.96
CA GLU A 67 -13.56 4.80 9.23
C GLU A 67 -12.41 5.78 9.53
N GLY A 68 -11.39 5.85 8.67
CA GLY A 68 -10.24 6.74 8.86
C GLY A 68 -9.27 6.28 9.94
N VAL A 69 -9.39 5.02 10.39
CA VAL A 69 -8.36 4.37 11.21
C VAL A 69 -7.14 4.21 10.29
N SER A 70 -6.11 5.01 10.54
CA SER A 70 -5.00 5.27 9.60
C SER A 70 -4.23 4.00 9.19
N SER A 71 -4.70 3.33 8.13
CA SER A 71 -3.91 2.40 7.31
C SER A 71 -3.65 3.09 5.97
N GLY A 72 -2.44 3.66 5.83
CA GLY A 72 -2.09 4.66 4.82
C GLY A 72 -2.35 4.30 3.34
N ASP A 73 -2.38 5.35 2.51
CA ASP A 73 -2.34 5.40 1.03
C ASP A 73 -2.58 4.09 0.26
N TRP A 74 -3.76 3.48 0.45
CA TRP A 74 -4.15 2.30 -0.31
C TRP A 74 -4.52 2.64 -1.76
N ARG A 75 -3.82 2.02 -2.71
CA ARG A 75 -4.07 2.07 -4.16
C ARG A 75 -4.66 0.74 -4.66
N GLY A 76 -5.71 0.24 -4.00
CA GLY A 76 -6.39 -1.00 -4.40
C GLY A 76 -5.57 -2.28 -4.19
N PRO A 77 -6.22 -3.45 -4.34
CA PRO A 77 -5.57 -4.75 -4.21
C PRO A 77 -4.61 -4.96 -5.41
N GLY A 78 -3.32 -5.12 -5.13
CA GLY A 78 -2.27 -5.35 -6.15
C GLY A 78 -1.29 -4.19 -6.36
N LYS A 79 -1.53 -2.99 -5.80
CA LYS A 79 -0.49 -1.95 -5.69
C LYS A 79 -0.04 -1.84 -4.25
N SER A 80 0.91 -2.70 -3.87
CA SER A 80 1.72 -2.41 -2.70
C SER A 80 2.37 -1.03 -2.92
N ALA A 81 1.99 -0.06 -2.09
CA ALA A 81 2.71 1.19 -2.00
C ALA A 81 4.11 0.84 -1.48
N ARG A 82 5.07 0.59 -2.39
CA ARG A 82 6.48 0.71 -2.03
C ARG A 82 6.61 2.06 -1.36
N PRO A 83 7.11 2.16 -0.11
CA PRO A 83 7.43 3.45 0.45
C PRO A 83 8.49 4.03 -0.47
N ARG A 84 8.08 4.96 -1.34
CA ARG A 84 9.01 5.73 -2.13
C ARG A 84 9.80 6.49 -1.08
N ARG A 85 11.04 6.07 -0.82
CA ARG A 85 12.00 6.91 -0.12
C ARG A 85 12.12 8.15 -0.99
N LEU A 86 11.34 9.17 -0.66
CA LEU A 86 11.56 10.51 -1.15
C LEU A 86 12.84 10.94 -0.46
N ASP A 87 13.94 10.95 -1.20
CA ASP A 87 15.20 11.47 -0.70
C ASP A 87 14.95 12.86 -0.09
N PRO A 88 15.49 13.14 1.11
CA PRO A 88 15.33 14.43 1.75
C PRO A 88 15.81 15.51 0.78
N ARG A 89 14.92 16.43 0.41
CA ARG A 89 15.30 17.60 -0.37
C ARG A 89 16.12 18.52 0.55
N PRO A 90 17.34 18.96 0.16
CA PRO A 90 18.20 19.76 1.03
C PRO A 90 17.56 21.08 1.51
N GLU A 91 16.54 21.59 0.81
CA GLU A 91 15.74 22.76 1.19
C GLU A 91 14.78 22.54 2.38
N ASP A 92 14.56 21.29 2.81
CA ASP A 92 13.64 20.97 3.91
C ASP A 92 14.32 21.10 5.30
N GLU A 93 15.65 21.18 5.39
CA GLU A 93 16.38 21.26 6.67
C GLU A 93 16.06 22.53 7.49
N PRO A 94 16.02 23.75 6.91
CA PRO A 94 15.67 24.96 7.64
C PRO A 94 14.26 24.93 8.22
N ILE A 95 13.33 24.29 7.50
CA ILE A 95 11.93 24.15 7.91
C ILE A 95 11.82 23.19 9.10
N ARG A 96 12.57 22.08 9.10
CA ARG A 96 12.63 21.12 10.23
C ARG A 96 13.15 21.77 11.50
N LEU A 97 14.24 22.55 11.38
CA LEU A 97 14.84 23.21 12.52
C LEU A 97 13.88 24.22 13.15
N TRP A 98 13.27 25.08 12.32
CA TRP A 98 12.24 26.02 12.78
C TRP A 98 11.08 25.29 13.44
N ALA A 99 10.60 24.20 12.83
CA ALA A 99 9.46 23.46 13.35
C ALA A 99 9.75 22.87 14.75
N ARG A 100 10.93 22.29 14.98
CA ARG A 100 11.35 21.79 16.30
C ARG A 100 11.44 22.90 17.34
N THR A 101 12.00 24.04 16.98
CA THR A 101 12.10 25.20 17.87
C THR A 101 10.72 25.77 18.24
N ASN A 102 9.75 25.67 17.33
CA ASN A 102 8.37 26.11 17.56
C ASN A 102 7.46 25.01 18.15
N GLY A 103 8.02 23.86 18.54
CA GLY A 103 7.28 22.78 19.19
C GLY A 103 6.46 21.87 18.26
N TYR A 104 6.65 21.97 16.94
CA TYR A 104 6.01 21.08 15.98
C TYR A 104 6.72 19.73 15.90
N LEU A 105 5.93 18.64 15.89
CA LEU A 105 6.44 17.28 15.72
C LEU A 105 6.78 17.02 14.25
N VAL A 106 8.07 16.97 13.93
CA VAL A 106 8.57 16.73 12.55
C VAL A 106 9.53 15.55 12.54
N ASN A 107 9.30 14.61 11.63
CA ASN A 107 10.17 13.45 11.44
C ASN A 107 11.57 13.90 10.95
N ASP A 108 12.62 13.21 11.39
CA ASP A 108 14.01 13.42 10.95
C ASP A 108 14.20 13.14 9.46
N ARG A 109 13.34 12.30 8.85
CA ARG A 109 13.47 11.88 7.45
C ARG A 109 12.11 11.91 6.75
N GLY A 110 12.12 12.15 5.44
CA GLY A 110 10.92 12.16 4.60
C GLY A 110 10.21 13.52 4.52
N ARG A 111 9.00 13.55 3.96
CA ARG A 111 8.29 14.78 3.62
C ARG A 111 7.83 15.57 4.85
N ILE A 112 8.06 16.88 4.86
CA ILE A 112 7.48 17.79 5.87
C ILE A 112 5.99 17.98 5.60
N PRO A 113 5.11 17.83 6.62
CA PRO A 113 3.68 18.10 6.50
C PRO A 113 3.40 19.51 5.96
N ALA A 114 2.40 19.64 5.09
CA ALA A 114 2.05 20.92 4.45
C ALA A 114 1.75 22.03 5.48
N ALA A 115 1.06 21.69 6.56
CA ALA A 115 0.76 22.62 7.66
C ALA A 115 2.02 23.28 8.27
N ILE A 116 3.13 22.54 8.38
CA ILE A 116 4.39 23.08 8.92
C ILE A 116 5.10 23.96 7.89
N ARG A 117 5.02 23.59 6.60
CA ARG A 117 5.59 24.40 5.50
C ARG A 117 4.87 25.74 5.39
N GLU A 118 3.54 25.73 5.45
CA GLU A 118 2.71 26.95 5.44
C GLU A 118 2.98 27.82 6.68
N ALA A 119 3.08 27.22 7.87
CA ALA A 119 3.39 27.97 9.09
C ALA A 119 4.80 28.59 9.05
N TYR A 120 5.77 27.88 8.46
CA TYR A 120 7.11 28.43 8.24
C TYR A 120 7.09 29.61 7.26
N GLU A 121 6.37 29.50 6.14
CA GLU A 121 6.20 30.60 5.19
C GLU A 121 5.48 31.80 5.81
N ALA A 122 4.44 31.56 6.62
CA ALA A 122 3.73 32.59 7.36
C ALA A 122 4.63 33.29 8.39
N SER A 123 5.57 32.57 9.02
CA SER A 123 6.55 33.18 9.94
C SER A 123 7.61 34.05 9.25
N ARG A 124 7.75 33.91 7.93
CA ARG A 124 8.69 34.68 7.10
C ARG A 124 8.02 35.84 6.35
N ARG A 125 6.71 36.02 6.52
CA ARG A 125 5.93 37.12 5.97
C ARG A 125 5.79 38.24 7.00
#